data_AF-A0A1S9MJ21-F1
#
_entry.id   AF-A0A1S9MJ21-F1
#
_cell.length_a   1.000
_cell.length_b   1.000
_cell.length_c   1.000
_cell.angle_alpha   90.00
_cell.angle_beta   90.00
_cell.angle_gamma   90.00
#
_symmetry.space_group_name_H-M   'P 1'
#
loop_
_entity.id
_entity.type
_entity.pdbx_description
1 polymer ?
#
loop_
_entity_poly.entity_id
_entity_poly.type
_entity_poly.pdbx_seq_one_letter_code
_entity_poly.pdbx_strand_id
1 'polypeptide(L)'
;MTLPELTIIPAEPILDEPLTPNAAAAYLNTTRPNIAKLLASGYLRHLSMSSLTPLRKADFVTGGGSLPLIQTAPAEESTDGWRKWWGDAPHLSDADWLDAQRGDWTGAGADRIFKVGYLLVGLGGLITGVTKVIKAVPSGDPRKARFELELLGRLTGEVRTYEKTFPETSSEEERLFAFSLVGKRYEPRAGGSVMWL
;
A
#
# COMPACT_ATOMS: atom_id res chain seq x y z
N MET A 1 -15.68 45.90 -8.42
CA MET A 1 -15.42 44.66 -9.18
C MET A 1 -16.35 43.59 -8.62
N THR A 2 -17.29 43.10 -9.43
CA THR A 2 -18.21 42.01 -9.06
C THR A 2 -17.55 40.67 -9.40
N LEU A 3 -17.52 39.74 -8.45
CA LEU A 3 -17.04 38.38 -8.66
C LEU A 3 -17.96 37.66 -9.67
N PRO A 4 -17.42 36.85 -10.60
CA PRO A 4 -18.24 36.06 -11.51
C PRO A 4 -19.03 35.01 -10.73
N GLU A 5 -20.32 34.89 -11.04
CA GLU A 5 -21.15 33.79 -10.55
C GLU A 5 -20.64 32.47 -11.12
N LEU A 6 -20.05 31.64 -10.28
CA LEU A 6 -19.69 30.26 -10.59
C LEU A 6 -20.91 29.38 -10.37
N THR A 7 -21.60 29.04 -11.46
CA THR A 7 -22.63 28.00 -11.42
C THR A 7 -21.94 26.63 -11.44
N ILE A 8 -21.88 25.98 -10.29
CA ILE A 8 -21.42 24.58 -10.20
C ILE A 8 -22.57 23.71 -10.67
N ILE A 9 -22.49 23.22 -11.92
CA ILE A 9 -23.39 22.18 -12.42
C ILE A 9 -22.92 20.87 -11.80
N PRO A 10 -23.74 20.18 -10.96
CA PRO A 10 -23.38 18.86 -10.48
C PRO A 10 -23.20 17.94 -11.69
N ALA A 11 -22.05 17.28 -11.80
CA ALA A 11 -21.87 16.27 -12.83
C ALA A 11 -22.97 15.21 -12.71
N GLU A 12 -23.55 14.80 -13.84
CA GLU A 12 -24.49 13.68 -13.84
C GLU A 12 -23.86 12.47 -13.15
N PRO A 13 -24.61 11.73 -12.32
CA PRO A 13 -24.10 10.53 -11.68
C PRO A 13 -23.65 9.57 -12.79
N ILE A 14 -22.36 9.22 -12.80
CA ILE A 14 -21.85 8.17 -13.66
C ILE A 14 -22.58 6.89 -13.25
N LEU A 15 -23.50 6.43 -14.09
CA LEU A 15 -24.13 5.12 -13.97
C LEU A 15 -23.08 4.07 -14.32
N ASP A 16 -22.24 3.78 -13.33
CA ASP A 16 -21.17 2.82 -13.44
C ASP A 16 -21.69 1.47 -12.93
N GLU A 17 -21.99 0.56 -13.87
CA GLU A 17 -22.52 -0.75 -13.52
C GLU A 17 -21.55 -1.50 -12.60
N PRO A 18 -22.05 -2.13 -11.52
CA PRO A 18 -21.22 -2.88 -10.62
C PRO A 18 -20.65 -4.12 -11.33
N LEU A 19 -19.33 -4.27 -11.30
CA LEU A 19 -18.62 -5.42 -11.81
C LEU A 19 -18.64 -6.57 -10.80
N THR A 20 -18.71 -7.80 -11.30
CA THR A 20 -18.42 -8.97 -10.47
C THR A 20 -16.93 -8.99 -10.08
N PRO A 21 -16.53 -9.66 -8.98
CA PRO A 21 -15.12 -9.80 -8.61
C PRO A 21 -14.24 -10.40 -9.71
N ASN A 22 -14.77 -11.32 -10.54
CA ASN A 22 -14.03 -11.89 -11.66
C ASN A 22 -13.86 -10.89 -12.80
N ALA A 23 -14.89 -10.11 -13.13
CA ALA A 23 -14.81 -9.05 -14.13
C ALA A 23 -13.84 -7.94 -13.70
N ALA A 24 -13.85 -7.55 -12.43
CA ALA A 24 -12.90 -6.59 -11.85
C ALA A 24 -11.46 -7.10 -11.92
N ALA A 25 -11.23 -8.37 -11.56
CA ALA A 25 -9.91 -9.00 -11.64
C ALA A 25 -9.39 -9.04 -13.09
N ALA A 26 -10.24 -9.43 -14.05
CA ALA A 26 -9.90 -9.43 -15.46
C ALA A 26 -9.62 -8.02 -15.98
N TYR A 27 -10.43 -7.03 -15.59
CA TYR A 27 -10.25 -5.63 -15.97
C TYR A 27 -8.90 -5.05 -15.50
N LEU A 28 -8.50 -5.41 -14.29
CA LEU A 28 -7.23 -5.00 -13.71
C LEU A 28 -6.05 -5.86 -14.13
N ASN A 29 -6.26 -6.97 -14.86
CA ASN A 29 -5.23 -7.98 -15.12
C ASN A 29 -4.55 -8.45 -13.81
N THR A 30 -5.36 -8.89 -12.85
CA THR A 30 -4.93 -9.39 -11.55
C THR A 30 -5.78 -10.59 -11.13
N THR A 31 -5.57 -11.12 -9.93
CA THR A 31 -6.32 -12.27 -9.42
C THR A 31 -7.49 -11.83 -8.54
N ARG A 32 -8.56 -12.64 -8.47
CA ARG A 32 -9.70 -12.38 -7.57
C ARG A 32 -9.29 -12.22 -6.09
N PRO A 33 -8.34 -12.98 -5.52
CA PRO A 33 -7.84 -12.75 -4.16
C PRO A 33 -7.27 -11.34 -3.94
N ASN A 34 -6.59 -10.77 -4.93
CA ASN A 34 -6.06 -9.40 -4.82
C ASN A 34 -7.19 -8.37 -4.75
N ILE A 35 -8.25 -8.55 -5.53
CA ILE A 35 -9.47 -7.72 -5.44
C ILE A 35 -10.11 -7.82 -4.06
N ALA A 36 -10.25 -9.04 -3.52
CA ALA A 36 -10.81 -9.26 -2.19
C ALA A 36 -9.99 -8.56 -1.09
N LYS A 37 -8.66 -8.59 -1.18
CA LYS A 37 -7.77 -7.87 -0.24
C LYS A 37 -7.98 -6.35 -0.28
N LEU A 38 -8.07 -5.77 -1.48
CA LEU A 38 -8.28 -4.34 -1.66
C LEU A 38 -9.67 -3.88 -1.18
N LEU A 39 -10.70 -4.70 -1.36
CA LEU A 39 -12.04 -4.44 -0.82
C LEU A 39 -12.05 -4.53 0.72
N ALA A 40 -11.50 -5.61 1.28
CA ALA A 40 -11.53 -5.86 2.72
C ALA A 40 -10.72 -4.82 3.52
N SER A 41 -9.64 -4.29 2.95
CA SER A 41 -8.86 -3.20 3.54
C SER A 41 -9.49 -1.81 3.36
N GLY A 42 -10.45 -1.66 2.45
CA GLY A 42 -11.09 -0.37 2.15
C GLY A 42 -10.36 0.50 1.13
N TYR A 43 -9.31 0.00 0.47
CA TYR A 43 -8.70 0.68 -0.68
C TYR A 43 -9.62 0.71 -1.92
N LEU A 44 -10.55 -0.25 -2.01
CA LEU A 44 -11.68 -0.22 -2.93
C LEU A 44 -12.98 -0.26 -2.14
N ARG A 45 -13.91 0.67 -2.42
CA ARG A 45 -15.23 0.66 -1.79
C ARG A 45 -16.28 -0.11 -2.58
N HIS A 46 -16.18 -0.07 -3.91
CA HIS A 46 -17.08 -0.75 -4.82
C HIS A 46 -16.34 -1.18 -6.08
N LEU A 47 -16.87 -2.19 -6.75
CA LEU A 47 -16.32 -2.72 -8.00
C LEU A 47 -17.07 -2.09 -9.16
N SER A 48 -16.48 -1.06 -9.76
CA SER A 48 -17.05 -0.40 -10.92
C SER A 48 -15.92 0.12 -11.81
N MET A 49 -16.18 0.37 -13.09
CA MET A 49 -15.11 0.70 -14.04
C MET A 49 -14.39 2.00 -13.66
N SER A 50 -15.13 3.03 -13.22
CA SER A 50 -14.58 4.31 -12.80
C SER A 50 -13.71 4.18 -11.54
N SER A 51 -14.07 3.32 -10.59
CA SER A 51 -13.30 3.09 -9.36
C SER A 51 -12.03 2.27 -9.61
N LEU A 52 -12.05 1.38 -10.60
CA LEU A 52 -10.89 0.56 -10.95
C LEU A 52 -9.96 1.21 -11.98
N THR A 53 -10.45 2.16 -12.79
CA THR A 53 -9.67 2.79 -13.86
C THR A 53 -8.39 3.50 -13.37
N PRO A 54 -8.40 4.25 -12.25
CA PRO A 54 -7.19 4.83 -11.71
C PRO A 54 -6.14 3.76 -11.39
N LEU A 55 -6.54 2.67 -10.74
CA LEU A 55 -5.65 1.53 -10.49
C LEU A 55 -5.16 0.90 -11.80
N ARG A 56 -6.03 0.69 -12.78
CA ARG A 56 -5.65 0.10 -14.09
C ARG A 56 -4.56 0.91 -14.79
N LYS A 57 -4.67 2.24 -14.74
CA LYS A 57 -3.76 3.20 -15.38
C LYS A 57 -2.50 3.50 -14.56
N ALA A 58 -2.45 3.06 -13.30
CA ALA A 58 -1.29 3.24 -12.45
C ALA A 58 -0.05 2.57 -13.06
N ASP A 59 1.08 3.27 -13.00
CA ASP A 59 2.35 2.73 -13.47
C ASP A 59 2.68 1.41 -12.78
N PHE A 60 3.35 0.52 -13.51
CA PHE A 60 3.78 -0.77 -13.02
C PHE A 60 5.26 -0.72 -12.64
N VAL A 61 5.58 -1.11 -11.41
CA VAL A 61 6.95 -1.30 -10.92
C VAL A 61 7.31 -2.77 -11.13
N THR A 62 8.20 -3.00 -12.08
CA THR A 62 9.00 -4.23 -12.16
C THR A 62 10.40 -3.87 -11.70
N GLY A 63 10.93 -4.55 -10.69
CA GLY A 63 12.34 -4.34 -10.33
C GLY A 63 13.20 -5.57 -10.65
N GLY A 64 14.52 -5.34 -10.55
CA GLY A 64 15.58 -6.34 -10.71
C GLY A 64 16.03 -7.02 -9.41
N GLY A 65 15.17 -7.06 -8.39
CA GLY A 65 15.41 -7.70 -7.09
C GLY A 65 16.09 -6.82 -6.05
N SER A 66 15.92 -5.50 -6.11
CA SER A 66 16.67 -4.53 -5.29
C SER A 66 15.92 -4.03 -4.06
N LEU A 67 14.61 -3.80 -4.14
CA LEU A 67 13.83 -3.21 -3.06
C LEU A 67 12.95 -4.28 -2.40
N PRO A 68 13.05 -4.47 -1.07
CA PRO A 68 12.15 -5.39 -0.39
C PRO A 68 10.75 -4.78 -0.33
N LEU A 69 9.75 -5.58 -0.70
CA LEU A 69 8.34 -5.27 -0.57
C LEU A 69 7.68 -6.29 0.34
N ILE A 70 7.07 -5.81 1.42
CA ILE A 70 6.22 -6.61 2.29
C ILE A 70 4.84 -6.70 1.68
N GLN A 71 4.38 -7.91 1.45
CA GLN A 71 3.02 -8.20 1.07
C GLN A 71 2.16 -8.35 2.32
N THR A 72 1.17 -7.49 2.45
CA THR A 72 0.29 -7.47 3.62
C THR A 72 -1.06 -8.15 3.34
N ALA A 73 -1.86 -8.18 4.41
CA ALA A 73 -3.27 -8.55 4.42
C ALA A 73 -4.07 -7.34 4.96
N PRO A 74 -5.42 -7.37 4.92
CA PRO A 74 -6.24 -6.37 5.57
C PRO A 74 -5.86 -6.16 7.04
N ALA A 75 -6.10 -4.95 7.56
CA ALA A 75 -5.78 -4.59 8.93
C ALA A 75 -6.63 -5.34 9.96
N GLU A 76 -6.01 -6.01 10.93
CA GLU A 76 -6.66 -6.78 12.01
C GLU A 76 -5.85 -6.66 13.32
N GLU A 77 -6.45 -6.91 14.48
CA GLU A 77 -5.75 -6.85 15.78
C GLU A 77 -4.72 -7.98 15.92
N SER A 78 -3.54 -7.70 16.47
CA SER A 78 -2.51 -8.74 16.69
C SER A 78 -2.87 -9.66 17.84
N THR A 79 -2.53 -10.94 17.73
CA THR A 79 -2.82 -11.95 18.77
C THR A 79 -1.78 -12.03 19.89
N ASP A 80 -0.61 -11.40 19.72
CA ASP A 80 0.57 -11.58 20.58
C ASP A 80 1.01 -10.29 21.32
N GLY A 81 0.28 -9.18 21.15
CA GLY A 81 0.53 -7.90 21.82
C GLY A 81 1.81 -7.16 21.40
N TRP A 82 2.58 -7.66 20.42
CA TRP A 82 3.80 -6.99 19.93
C TRP A 82 3.49 -5.66 19.23
N ARG A 83 2.32 -5.59 18.61
CA ARG A 83 1.78 -4.44 17.88
C ARG A 83 0.27 -4.44 18.04
N LYS A 84 -0.34 -3.28 17.84
CA LYS A 84 -1.79 -3.12 17.88
C LYS A 84 -2.46 -3.76 16.66
N TRP A 85 -1.86 -3.56 15.49
CA TRP A 85 -2.44 -3.96 14.21
C TRP A 85 -1.50 -4.88 13.43
N TRP A 86 -2.04 -5.83 12.67
CA TRP A 86 -1.38 -6.50 11.56
C TRP A 86 -2.03 -6.01 10.27
N GLY A 87 -1.25 -5.65 9.25
CA GLY A 87 -1.77 -5.49 7.89
C GLY A 87 -1.78 -4.05 7.43
N ASP A 88 -2.74 -3.72 6.57
CA ASP A 88 -2.79 -2.44 5.87
C ASP A 88 -4.24 -2.01 5.58
N ALA A 89 -4.53 -0.75 5.85
CA ALA A 89 -5.77 -0.07 5.52
C ALA A 89 -5.56 1.45 5.42
N PRO A 90 -6.26 2.16 4.51
CA PRO A 90 -6.07 3.59 4.31
C PRO A 90 -6.52 4.42 5.53
N HIS A 91 -7.55 3.96 6.24
CA HIS A 91 -8.19 4.68 7.34
C HIS A 91 -7.44 4.62 8.68
N LEU A 92 -6.36 3.83 8.79
CA LEU A 92 -5.50 3.86 9.97
C LEU A 92 -4.85 5.25 10.10
N SER A 93 -4.51 5.66 11.32
CA SER A 93 -3.61 6.81 11.50
C SER A 93 -2.21 6.45 11.01
N ASP A 94 -1.36 7.43 10.70
CA ASP A 94 0.01 7.15 10.27
C ASP A 94 0.81 6.37 11.32
N ALA A 95 0.57 6.63 12.61
CA ALA A 95 1.19 5.89 13.71
C ALA A 95 0.68 4.45 13.79
N ASP A 96 -0.63 4.22 13.69
CA ASP A 96 -1.22 2.88 13.72
C ASP A 96 -0.82 2.07 12.48
N TRP A 97 -0.76 2.72 11.31
CA TRP A 97 -0.29 2.10 10.07
C TRP A 97 1.17 1.70 10.16
N LEU A 98 2.04 2.59 10.68
CA LEU A 98 3.45 2.31 10.88
C LEU A 98 3.67 1.20 11.91
N ASP A 99 2.92 1.20 13.01
CA ASP A 99 2.92 0.12 14.01
C ASP A 99 2.57 -1.23 13.37
N ALA A 100 1.60 -1.22 12.46
CA ALA A 100 1.22 -2.40 11.70
C ALA A 100 2.34 -2.93 10.80
N GLN A 101 3.36 -2.15 10.45
CA GLN A 101 4.48 -2.62 9.61
C GLN A 101 5.66 -3.17 10.42
N ARG A 102 5.68 -3.00 11.74
CA ARG A 102 6.76 -3.47 12.64
C ARG A 102 6.77 -4.98 12.91
N GLY A 103 5.83 -5.72 12.32
CA GLY A 103 5.58 -7.13 12.64
C GLY A 103 6.66 -8.13 12.25
N ASP A 104 6.32 -9.40 12.47
CA ASP A 104 7.15 -10.56 12.11
C ASP A 104 6.95 -10.96 10.65
N TRP A 105 7.87 -10.52 9.79
CA TRP A 105 7.80 -10.82 8.35
C TRP A 105 8.68 -12.00 7.99
N THR A 106 8.08 -13.02 7.37
CA THR A 106 8.76 -14.23 6.89
C THR A 106 9.29 -14.07 5.48
N GLY A 107 10.36 -14.80 5.15
CA GLY A 107 11.06 -14.63 3.86
C GLY A 107 11.93 -13.37 3.81
N ALA A 108 12.09 -12.70 4.95
CA ALA A 108 12.91 -11.51 5.12
C ALA A 108 14.31 -11.89 5.61
N GLY A 109 15.34 -11.63 4.80
CA GLY A 109 16.72 -11.58 5.30
C GLY A 109 16.94 -10.23 5.98
N ALA A 110 16.83 -10.17 7.31
CA ALA A 110 16.89 -8.91 8.08
C ALA A 110 18.09 -8.04 7.69
N ASP A 111 19.27 -8.64 7.56
CA ASP A 111 20.50 -7.96 7.15
C ASP A 111 20.42 -7.38 5.74
N ARG A 112 19.76 -8.07 4.81
CA ARG A 112 19.62 -7.60 3.42
C ARG A 112 18.67 -6.41 3.35
N ILE A 113 17.56 -6.46 4.09
CA ILE A 113 16.59 -5.35 4.16
C ILE A 113 17.23 -4.14 4.82
N PHE A 114 17.94 -4.33 5.94
CA PHE A 114 18.65 -3.25 6.62
C PHE A 114 19.70 -2.59 5.70
N LYS A 115 20.45 -3.37 4.91
CA LYS A 115 21.41 -2.84 3.93
C LYS A 115 20.77 -1.98 2.84
N VAL A 116 19.55 -2.30 2.42
CA VAL A 116 18.82 -1.52 1.40
C VAL A 116 18.23 -0.25 1.99
N GLY A 117 17.96 -0.22 3.29
CA GLY A 117 17.54 0.99 4.02
C GLY A 117 16.10 1.43 3.79
N TYR A 118 15.39 0.82 2.83
CA TYR A 118 13.99 1.11 2.53
C TYR A 118 13.17 -0.16 2.42
N LEU A 119 11.88 -0.04 2.72
CA LEU A 119 10.92 -1.13 2.69
C LEU A 119 9.60 -0.63 2.10
N LEU A 120 9.11 -1.35 1.10
CA LEU A 120 7.83 -1.07 0.47
C LEU A 120 6.76 -1.91 1.14
N VAL A 121 5.54 -1.37 1.19
CA VAL A 121 4.36 -2.09 1.67
C VAL A 121 3.41 -2.22 0.51
N GLY A 122 2.96 -3.46 0.25
CA GLY A 122 2.09 -3.77 -0.86
C GLY A 122 0.90 -4.62 -0.46
N LEU A 123 -0.26 -4.28 -1.00
CA LEU A 123 -1.50 -5.02 -0.82
C LEU A 123 -2.19 -5.22 -2.16
N GLY A 124 -2.54 -6.47 -2.49
CA GLY A 124 -3.31 -6.78 -3.70
C GLY A 124 -2.68 -6.31 -5.03
N GLY A 125 -1.35 -6.18 -5.09
CA GLY A 125 -0.65 -5.68 -6.29
C GLY A 125 -0.55 -4.16 -6.40
N LEU A 126 -0.81 -3.44 -5.30
CA LEU A 126 -0.63 -2.00 -5.16
C LEU A 126 0.38 -1.68 -4.07
N ILE A 127 1.36 -0.83 -4.34
CA ILE A 127 2.28 -0.29 -3.33
C ILE A 127 1.50 0.77 -2.53
N THR A 128 1.19 0.47 -1.28
CA THR A 128 0.37 1.33 -0.41
C THR A 128 1.22 2.24 0.45
N GLY A 129 2.48 1.90 0.72
CA GLY A 129 3.38 2.77 1.47
C GLY A 129 4.86 2.46 1.26
N VAL A 130 5.67 3.41 1.71
CA VAL A 130 7.14 3.35 1.70
C VAL A 130 7.64 3.77 3.07
N THR A 131 8.52 2.96 3.64
CA THR A 131 9.18 3.24 4.90
C THR A 131 10.69 3.19 4.76
N LYS A 132 11.37 3.95 5.63
CA LYS A 132 12.80 3.86 5.87
C LYS A 132 13.04 2.89 7.01
N VAL A 133 14.06 2.05 6.86
CA VAL A 133 14.49 1.11 7.89
C VAL A 133 15.50 1.81 8.79
N ILE A 134 15.11 2.02 10.05
CA ILE A 134 15.97 2.66 11.05
C ILE A 134 16.91 1.64 11.69
N LYS A 135 16.36 0.49 12.11
CA LYS A 135 17.14 -0.64 12.61
C LYS A 135 16.42 -1.97 12.47
N ALA A 136 17.18 -3.04 12.32
CA ALA A 136 16.68 -4.40 12.50
C ALA A 136 16.53 -4.71 14.00
N VAL A 137 15.45 -5.40 14.36
CA VAL A 137 15.14 -5.81 15.73
C VAL A 137 15.13 -7.34 15.79
N PRO A 138 15.72 -7.98 16.82
CA PRO A 138 15.61 -9.42 16.99
C PRO A 138 14.15 -9.87 17.11
N SER A 139 13.74 -10.80 16.25
CA SER A 139 12.40 -11.40 16.27
C SER A 139 12.28 -12.60 17.22
N GLY A 140 13.41 -13.17 17.66
CA GLY A 140 13.44 -14.44 18.38
C GLY A 140 13.28 -15.68 17.49
N ASP A 141 12.98 -15.50 16.19
CA ASP A 141 12.89 -16.56 15.18
C ASP A 141 13.77 -16.18 13.98
N PRO A 142 14.82 -16.95 13.66
CA PRO A 142 15.76 -16.61 12.59
C PRO A 142 15.11 -16.52 11.19
N ARG A 143 13.87 -16.98 11.01
CA ARG A 143 13.13 -16.89 9.74
C ARG A 143 12.26 -15.64 9.62
N LYS A 144 12.12 -14.88 10.70
CA LYS A 144 11.31 -13.67 10.79
C LYS A 144 12.19 -12.45 10.98
N ALA A 145 11.86 -11.35 10.33
CA ALA A 145 12.52 -10.07 10.55
C ALA A 145 11.54 -9.06 11.14
N ARG A 146 12.04 -8.28 12.10
CA ARG A 146 11.37 -7.11 12.68
C ARG A 146 12.23 -5.88 12.41
N PHE A 147 11.58 -4.73 12.24
CA PHE A 147 12.27 -3.48 11.97
C PHE A 147 11.61 -2.34 12.76
N GLU A 148 12.43 -1.38 13.19
CA GLU A 148 11.93 -0.04 13.44
C GLU A 148 11.97 0.74 12.14
N LEU A 149 10.88 1.45 11.89
CA LEU A 149 10.58 2.06 10.62
C LEU A 149 10.23 3.53 10.83
N GLU A 150 10.53 4.33 9.82
CA GLU A 150 10.02 5.69 9.68
C GLU A 150 9.14 5.73 8.41
N LEU A 151 7.98 6.38 8.51
CA LEU A 151 7.08 6.54 7.37
C LEU A 151 7.63 7.61 6.42
N LEU A 152 7.78 7.29 5.14
CA LEU A 152 8.14 8.26 4.10
C LEU A 152 6.93 8.71 3.29
N GLY A 153 5.96 7.82 3.09
CA GLY A 153 4.66 8.17 2.54
C GLY A 153 3.76 6.96 2.32
N ARG A 154 2.46 7.19 2.25
CA ARG A 154 1.47 6.14 2.02
C ARG A 154 0.18 6.67 1.41
N LEU A 155 -0.68 5.75 0.96
CA LEU A 155 -2.07 6.02 0.63
C LEU A 155 -2.91 6.15 1.90
N THR A 156 -3.81 7.13 1.93
CA THR A 156 -4.71 7.40 3.05
C THR A 156 -6.18 7.39 2.67
N GLY A 157 -6.49 7.15 1.39
CA GLY A 157 -7.85 7.07 0.89
C GLY A 157 -8.05 5.91 -0.07
N GLU A 158 -9.25 5.85 -0.66
CA GLU A 158 -9.55 4.92 -1.73
C GLU A 158 -8.60 5.13 -2.92
N VAL A 159 -8.32 4.07 -3.68
CA VAL A 159 -7.45 4.19 -4.88
C VAL A 159 -8.01 5.21 -5.87
N ARG A 160 -9.33 5.40 -5.90
CA ARG A 160 -9.97 6.39 -6.76
C ARG A 160 -9.58 7.83 -6.41
N THR A 161 -9.44 8.16 -5.12
CA THR A 161 -9.12 9.53 -4.69
C THR A 161 -7.63 9.82 -4.77
N TYR A 162 -6.79 8.78 -4.81
CA TYR A 162 -5.32 8.90 -4.88
C TYR A 162 -4.74 9.76 -3.74
N GLU A 163 -5.44 9.82 -2.62
CA GLU A 163 -5.02 10.56 -1.42
C GLU A 163 -3.75 9.91 -0.83
N LYS A 164 -2.72 10.73 -0.66
CA LYS A 164 -1.42 10.35 -0.15
C LYS A 164 -0.99 11.30 0.96
N THR A 165 -0.25 10.77 1.93
CA THR A 165 0.47 11.57 2.93
C THR A 165 1.96 11.33 2.83
N PHE A 166 2.74 12.37 3.12
CA PHE A 166 4.20 12.36 3.18
C PHE A 166 4.61 13.16 4.42
N PRO A 167 5.17 12.52 5.47
CA PRO A 167 5.58 13.23 6.68
C PRO A 167 6.61 14.32 6.40
N GLU A 168 6.52 15.44 7.14
CA GLU A 168 7.46 16.56 7.00
C GLU A 168 8.88 16.24 7.49
N THR A 169 9.04 15.17 8.28
CA THR A 169 10.34 14.75 8.83
C THR A 169 11.29 14.18 7.78
N SER A 170 10.77 13.76 6.62
CA SER A 170 11.56 13.18 5.55
C SER A 170 12.25 14.24 4.69
N SER A 171 13.46 13.94 4.21
CA SER A 171 14.17 14.79 3.25
C SER A 171 13.37 14.95 1.94
N GLU A 172 13.69 15.96 1.14
CA GLU A 172 13.06 16.14 -0.18
C GLU A 172 13.29 14.92 -1.09
N GLU A 173 14.49 14.35 -1.08
CA GLU A 173 14.83 13.16 -1.86
C GLU A 173 14.01 11.94 -1.43
N GLU A 174 13.86 11.71 -0.12
CA GLU A 174 13.06 10.60 0.41
C GLU A 174 11.56 10.77 0.08
N ARG A 175 11.05 12.01 0.13
CA ARG A 175 9.67 12.31 -0.27
C ARG A 175 9.46 12.08 -1.76
N LEU A 176 10.39 12.50 -2.61
CA LEU A 176 10.34 12.23 -4.06
C LEU A 176 10.41 10.73 -4.35
N PHE A 177 11.29 10.02 -3.65
CA PHE A 177 11.39 8.56 -3.75
C PHE A 177 10.07 7.88 -3.38
N ALA A 178 9.50 8.22 -2.21
CA ALA A 178 8.21 7.67 -1.78
C ALA A 178 7.08 8.04 -2.77
N PHE A 179 7.02 9.29 -3.20
CA PHE A 179 6.03 9.76 -4.17
C PHE A 179 6.11 8.97 -5.49
N SER A 180 7.31 8.62 -5.92
CA SER A 180 7.55 7.83 -7.13
C SER A 180 7.12 6.37 -7.03
N LEU A 181 6.75 5.87 -5.85
CA LEU A 181 6.41 4.45 -5.62
C LEU A 181 4.99 4.26 -5.08
N VAL A 182 4.54 5.10 -4.14
CA VAL A 182 3.20 5.00 -3.53
C VAL A 182 2.12 5.12 -4.60
N GLY A 183 1.21 4.16 -4.63
CA GLY A 183 0.10 4.08 -5.59
C GLY A 183 0.46 3.44 -6.92
N LYS A 184 1.71 2.97 -7.10
CA LYS A 184 2.10 2.16 -8.27
C LYS A 184 1.74 0.69 -8.08
N ARG A 185 1.58 0.00 -9.19
CA ARG A 185 1.29 -1.42 -9.23
C ARG A 185 2.54 -2.28 -9.21
N TYR A 186 2.41 -3.50 -8.74
CA TYR A 186 3.42 -4.54 -8.83
C TYR A 186 2.77 -5.89 -9.11
N GLU A 187 3.56 -6.90 -9.49
CA GLU A 187 3.08 -8.27 -9.68
C GLU A 187 3.26 -9.06 -8.38
N PRO A 188 2.19 -9.42 -7.65
CA PRO A 188 2.34 -10.25 -6.46
C PRO A 188 2.81 -11.64 -6.88
N ARG A 189 4.00 -12.03 -6.41
CA ARG A 189 4.52 -13.39 -6.58
C ARG A 189 4.10 -14.27 -5.41
N ALA A 190 3.94 -15.56 -5.67
CA ALA A 190 3.73 -16.56 -4.63
C ALA A 190 5.08 -16.86 -3.94
N GLY A 191 5.12 -16.76 -2.60
CA GLY A 191 6.26 -17.12 -1.77
C GLY A 191 6.64 -16.03 -0.76
N GLY A 192 6.66 -16.37 0.54
CA GLY A 192 7.03 -15.47 1.64
C GLY A 192 6.07 -14.29 1.84
N SER A 193 6.14 -13.62 2.99
CA SER A 193 5.46 -12.32 3.16
C SER A 193 6.29 -11.17 2.60
N VAL A 194 7.55 -11.41 2.22
CA VAL A 194 8.44 -10.43 1.60
C VAL A 194 8.86 -10.90 0.22
N MET A 195 8.71 -10.02 -0.78
CA MET A 195 9.21 -10.19 -2.12
C MET A 195 10.25 -9.10 -2.44
N TRP A 196 11.06 -9.33 -3.47
CA TRP A 196 12.04 -8.35 -3.94
C TRP A 196 11.57 -7.80 -5.28
N LEU A 197 11.31 -6.49 -5.31
CA LEU A 197 11.12 -5.72 -6.53
C LEU A 197 12.47 -5.38 -7.10
#